data_AF-A0A5P9CPV7-F1
#
_entry.id   AF-A0A5P9CPV7-F1
#
_cell.length_a   1.000
_cell.length_b   1.000
_cell.length_c   1.000
_cell.angle_alpha   90.00
_cell.angle_beta   90.00
_cell.angle_gamma   90.00
#
_symmetry.space_group_name_H-M   'P 1'
#
loop_
_entity.id
_entity.type
_entity.pdbx_description
1 polymer ?
#
loop_
_entity_poly.entity_id
_entity_poly.type
_entity_poly.pdbx_seq_one_letter_code
_entity_poly.pdbx_strand_id
1 'polypeptide(L)'
;MEKEILGYITCHTCMSPKAIIQGSGKRKDYVYGRCECGPDNRTGKPAQLEMRGFKTLEEIQAEIEALNQPKPESKPEPQSEPTPVVNESQPDSQSKPIGTAACVGIGAVTGFVLGGMFKVLKVVV
;
A
#
# COMPACT_ATOMS: atom_id res chain seq x y z
N MET A 1 15.37 -7.85 -13.12
CA MET A 1 15.42 -6.37 -13.14
C MET A 1 15.44 -5.91 -11.71
N GLU A 2 16.58 -5.41 -11.27
CA GLU A 2 16.70 -4.71 -10.00
C GLU A 2 15.94 -3.39 -10.15
N LYS A 3 15.03 -3.11 -9.22
CA LYS A 3 14.30 -1.85 -9.21
C LYS A 3 15.09 -0.86 -8.37
N GLU A 4 15.25 0.34 -8.88
CA GLU A 4 15.95 1.42 -8.19
C GLU A 4 15.25 1.75 -6.86
N ILE A 5 16.05 1.83 -5.80
CA ILE A 5 15.59 2.23 -4.46
C ILE A 5 15.65 3.75 -4.41
N LEU A 6 14.51 4.39 -4.17
CA LEU A 6 14.41 5.84 -4.05
C LEU A 6 14.87 6.34 -2.68
N GLY A 7 14.67 5.53 -1.64
CA GLY A 7 15.04 5.83 -0.27
C GLY A 7 14.39 4.84 0.71
N TYR A 8 14.36 5.21 1.99
CA TYR A 8 13.87 4.37 3.07
C TYR A 8 12.85 5.09 3.96
N ILE A 9 12.01 4.32 4.63
CA ILE A 9 11.09 4.80 5.69
C ILE A 9 11.15 3.81 6.86
N THR A 10 10.84 4.26 8.07
CA THR A 10 10.70 3.38 9.22
C THR A 10 9.52 2.43 9.08
N CYS A 11 9.74 1.12 9.18
CA CYS A 11 8.64 0.16 9.25
C CYS A 11 8.11 0.06 10.68
N HIS A 12 6.88 0.49 10.92
CA HIS A 12 6.25 0.41 12.24
C HIS A 12 5.92 -1.02 12.71
N THR A 13 6.06 -2.03 11.84
CA THR A 13 5.79 -3.44 12.20
C THR A 13 7.03 -4.15 12.73
N CYS A 14 8.17 -4.02 12.05
CA CYS A 14 9.41 -4.71 12.42
C CYS A 14 10.53 -3.76 12.87
N MET A 15 10.27 -2.45 12.91
CA MET A 15 11.24 -1.42 13.28
C MET A 15 12.55 -1.51 12.47
N SER A 16 12.45 -1.87 11.19
CA SER A 16 13.57 -1.91 10.25
C SER A 16 13.40 -0.85 9.15
N PRO A 17 14.48 -0.44 8.47
CA PRO A 17 14.39 0.38 7.27
C PRO A 17 13.62 -0.35 6.17
N LYS A 18 12.61 0.31 5.63
CA LYS A 18 11.76 -0.18 4.54
C LYS A 18 12.12 0.56 3.26
N ALA A 19 12.63 -0.16 2.27
CA ALA A 19 13.03 0.42 0.99
C ALA A 19 11.80 0.87 0.20
N ILE A 20 11.85 2.07 -0.37
CA ILE A 20 10.82 2.59 -1.25
C ILE A 20 11.27 2.47 -2.70
N ILE A 21 10.38 1.93 -3.53
CA ILE A 21 10.67 1.58 -4.92
C ILE A 21 9.57 2.18 -5.81
N GLN A 22 9.98 2.73 -6.95
CA GLN A 22 9.04 3.26 -7.94
C GLN A 22 8.25 2.12 -8.61
N GLY A 23 6.94 2.34 -8.80
CA GLY A 23 6.11 1.48 -9.62
C GLY A 23 6.48 1.51 -11.10
N SER A 24 6.08 0.49 -11.85
CA SER A 24 6.31 0.42 -13.30
C SER A 24 5.00 0.35 -14.10
N GLY A 25 5.08 0.65 -15.40
CA GLY A 25 3.94 0.57 -16.33
C GLY A 25 2.75 1.45 -15.90
N LYS A 26 1.56 0.84 -15.77
CA LYS A 26 0.32 1.53 -15.37
C LYS A 26 0.36 2.12 -13.95
N ARG A 27 1.34 1.73 -13.14
CA ARG A 27 1.50 2.17 -11.74
C ARG A 27 2.75 3.03 -11.54
N LYS A 28 3.30 3.60 -12.61
CA LYS A 28 4.49 4.46 -12.55
C LYS A 28 4.36 5.68 -11.63
N ASP A 29 3.15 6.10 -11.28
CA ASP A 29 2.92 7.24 -10.39
C ASP A 29 2.84 6.84 -8.90
N TYR A 30 2.88 5.54 -8.60
CA TYR A 30 2.81 5.00 -7.25
C TYR A 30 4.17 4.51 -6.79
N VAL A 31 4.46 4.70 -5.51
CA VAL A 31 5.60 4.10 -4.83
C VAL A 31 5.15 2.91 -3.99
N TYR A 32 6.04 1.95 -3.83
CA TYR A 32 5.81 0.71 -3.08
C TYR A 32 6.90 0.53 -2.03
N GLY A 33 6.52 -0.01 -0.88
CA GLY A 33 7.49 -0.35 0.15
C GLY A 33 7.90 -1.80 0.09
N ARG A 34 9.19 -2.09 0.21
CA ARG A 34 9.72 -3.43 0.42
C ARG A 34 10.43 -3.49 1.76
N CYS A 35 9.86 -4.27 2.66
CA CYS A 35 10.43 -4.55 3.97
C CYS A 35 10.73 -6.04 4.10
N GLU A 36 11.57 -6.41 5.05
CA GLU A 36 11.81 -7.81 5.41
C GLU A 36 10.55 -8.50 5.94
N CYS A 37 9.73 -7.76 6.70
CA CYS A 37 8.45 -8.26 7.20
C CYS A 37 7.33 -8.36 6.15
N GLY A 38 7.57 -7.90 4.92
CA GLY A 38 6.62 -7.98 3.81
C GLY A 38 6.56 -6.74 2.92
N PRO A 39 5.86 -6.84 1.77
CA PRO A 39 5.63 -5.71 0.88
C PRO A 39 4.50 -4.80 1.39
N ASP A 40 4.65 -3.48 1.21
CA ASP A 40 3.58 -2.50 1.38
C ASP A 40 3.07 -2.04 0.01
N ASN A 41 1.85 -2.50 -0.32
CA ASN A 41 1.16 -2.23 -1.57
C ASN A 41 0.04 -1.19 -1.43
N ARG A 42 0.01 -0.41 -0.34
CA ARG A 42 -1.05 0.59 -0.12
C ARG A 42 -0.97 1.72 -1.16
N THR A 43 -2.00 1.87 -1.98
CA THR A 43 -2.09 2.91 -3.02
C THR A 43 -2.96 4.11 -2.63
N GLY A 44 -3.44 4.17 -1.38
CA GLY A 44 -4.23 5.29 -0.90
C GLY A 44 -3.43 6.59 -0.87
N LYS A 45 -4.10 7.73 -1.13
CA LYS A 45 -3.47 9.08 -1.07
C LYS A 45 -2.62 9.31 0.19
N PRO A 46 -3.11 9.04 1.43
CA PRO A 46 -2.30 9.26 2.63
C PRO A 46 -1.05 8.36 2.68
N ALA A 47 -1.19 7.08 2.33
CA ALA A 47 -0.06 6.15 2.31
C ALA A 47 1.00 6.53 1.26
N GLN A 48 0.57 7.05 0.11
CA GLN A 48 1.48 7.52 -0.92
C GLN A 48 2.18 8.82 -0.53
N LEU A 49 1.53 9.71 0.21
CA LEU A 49 2.18 10.91 0.78
C LEU A 49 3.25 10.51 1.80
N GLU A 50 2.94 9.57 2.70
CA GLU A 50 3.88 9.02 3.68
C GLU A 50 5.10 8.37 2.99
N MET A 51 4.87 7.45 2.05
CA MET A 51 5.94 6.73 1.37
C MET A 51 6.79 7.61 0.43
N ARG A 52 6.26 8.74 -0.06
CA ARG A 52 7.03 9.71 -0.84
C ARG A 52 7.93 10.61 0.02
N GLY A 53 7.69 10.66 1.34
CA GLY A 53 8.56 11.32 2.31
C GLY A 53 9.77 10.47 2.72
N PHE A 54 10.26 9.62 1.82
CA PHE A 54 11.40 8.74 2.09
C PHE A 54 12.66 9.54 2.38
N LYS A 55 13.54 8.95 3.18
CA LYS A 55 14.80 9.52 3.66
C LYS A 55 15.98 8.61 3.32
N THR A 56 17.19 9.05 3.66
CA THR A 56 18.39 8.22 3.56
C THR A 56 18.36 7.09 4.59
N LEU A 57 19.18 6.05 4.38
CA LEU A 57 19.20 4.90 5.27
C LEU A 57 19.66 5.30 6.69
N GLU A 58 20.64 6.19 6.76
CA GLU A 58 21.26 6.68 7.99
C GLU A 58 20.25 7.46 8.86
N GLU A 59 19.43 8.32 8.24
CA GLU A 59 18.40 9.08 8.94
C GLU A 59 17.33 8.15 9.54
N ILE A 60 16.89 7.15 8.78
CA ILE A 60 15.91 6.17 9.26
C ILE A 60 16.49 5.28 10.35
N GLN A 61 17.76 4.90 10.24
CA GLN A 61 18.43 4.13 11.28
C GLN A 61 18.52 4.93 12.59
N ALA A 62 18.87 6.21 12.51
CA ALA A 62 18.89 7.10 13.67
C ALA A 62 17.49 7.32 14.27
N GLU A 63 16.44 7.42 13.44
CA GLU A 63 15.04 7.50 13.92
C GLU A 63 14.62 6.23 14.66
N ILE A 64 14.96 5.05 14.12
CA ILE A 64 14.68 3.76 14.76
C ILE A 64 15.41 3.66 16.10
N GLU A 65 16.67 4.07 16.16
CA GLU A 65 17.45 4.09 17.40
C GLU A 65 16.85 5.06 18.42
N ALA A 66 16.42 6.26 18.00
CA ALA A 66 15.76 7.22 18.88
C ALA A 66 14.42 6.72 19.42
N LEU A 67 13.67 5.95 18.62
CA LEU A 67 12.41 5.32 19.06
C LEU A 67 12.64 4.16 20.03
N ASN A 68 13.76 3.45 19.90
CA ASN A 68 14.14 2.34 20.79
C ASN A 68 14.84 2.80 22.07
N GLN A 69 15.30 4.05 22.14
CA GLN A 69 15.80 4.60 23.39
C GLN A 69 14.64 4.72 24.39
N PRO A 70 14.79 4.21 25.62
CA PRO A 70 13.79 4.39 26.65
C PRO A 70 13.62 5.90 26.87
N LYS A 71 12.38 6.39 26.73
CA LYS A 71 12.02 7.73 27.18
C LYS A 71 12.53 7.89 28.62
N PRO A 72 13.30 8.94 28.95
CA PRO A 72 13.54 9.29 30.35
C PRO A 72 12.18 9.36 31.04
N GLU A 73 11.99 8.57 32.10
CA GLU A 73 10.78 8.59 32.91
C GLU A 73 10.53 10.03 33.39
N SER A 74 9.63 10.75 32.72
CA SER A 74 9.08 11.97 33.25
C SER A 74 8.24 11.56 34.46
N LYS A 75 8.82 11.77 35.64
CA LYS A 75 8.20 11.86 36.97
C LYS A 75 6.67 12.03 36.93
N PRO A 76 5.90 11.24 37.69
CA PRO A 76 4.44 11.34 37.71
C PRO A 76 4.02 12.63 38.42
N GLU A 77 3.23 13.47 37.75
CA GLU A 77 2.47 14.56 38.36
C GLU A 77 0.97 14.38 38.09
N PRO A 78 0.11 14.87 38.99
CA PRO A 78 -1.03 14.12 39.49
C PRO A 78 -2.30 14.24 38.63
N GLN A 79 -3.17 13.24 38.82
CA GLN A 79 -4.54 13.18 38.32
C GLN A 79 -5.26 14.53 38.37
N SER A 80 -5.85 14.93 37.26
CA SER A 80 -6.97 15.88 37.24
C SER A 80 -8.15 15.20 36.56
N GLU A 81 -9.27 15.26 37.26
CA GLU A 81 -10.55 14.56 37.03
C GLU A 81 -11.14 14.64 35.60
N PRO A 82 -11.98 13.64 35.24
CA PRO A 82 -12.63 13.58 33.94
C PRO A 82 -13.79 14.58 33.83
N THR A 83 -13.76 15.45 32.83
CA THR A 83 -14.95 16.18 32.38
C THR A 83 -15.74 15.30 31.40
N PRO A 84 -17.04 15.02 31.66
CA PRO A 84 -17.85 14.22 30.75
C PRO A 84 -18.39 15.15 29.65
N VAL A 85 -17.76 15.15 28.48
CA VAL A 85 -18.38 15.72 27.28
C VAL A 85 -19.24 14.63 26.64
N VAL A 86 -20.54 14.84 26.78
CA VAL A 86 -21.68 14.13 26.18
C VAL A 86 -21.35 13.65 24.77
N ASN A 87 -21.36 12.33 24.59
CA ASN A 87 -21.28 11.66 23.29
C ASN A 87 -22.73 11.51 22.78
N GLU A 88 -23.18 12.44 21.94
CA GLU A 88 -24.42 12.25 21.18
C GLU A 88 -24.22 11.09 20.21
N SER A 89 -24.98 10.03 20.45
CA SER A 89 -24.98 8.82 19.67
C SER A 89 -25.70 9.07 18.35
N GLN A 90 -24.97 9.03 17.23
CA GLN A 90 -25.55 8.68 15.95
C GLN A 90 -24.68 7.63 15.24
N PRO A 91 -25.25 6.45 15.02
CA PRO A 91 -24.94 5.68 13.83
C PRO A 91 -26.25 5.40 13.07
N ASP A 92 -26.67 6.36 12.26
CA ASP A 92 -27.53 6.10 11.11
C ASP A 92 -26.62 5.65 9.95
N SER A 93 -26.62 4.36 9.64
CA SER A 93 -26.91 3.88 8.28
C SER A 93 -26.47 2.43 8.06
N GLN A 94 -27.50 1.60 7.91
CA GLN A 94 -27.66 0.69 6.79
C GLN A 94 -26.71 -0.52 6.75
N SER A 95 -27.15 -1.57 7.43
CA SER A 95 -26.90 -2.95 7.04
C SER A 95 -27.32 -3.19 5.59
N LYS A 96 -26.38 -3.65 4.75
CA LYS A 96 -26.71 -4.42 3.55
C LYS A 96 -26.07 -5.80 3.68
N PRO A 97 -26.85 -6.89 3.63
CA PRO A 97 -26.33 -8.23 3.72
C PRO A 97 -25.62 -8.65 2.43
N ILE A 98 -24.66 -9.52 2.66
CA ILE A 98 -23.89 -10.37 1.76
C ILE A 98 -24.74 -10.95 0.62
N GLY A 99 -24.22 -10.90 -0.60
CA GLY A 99 -24.68 -11.72 -1.73
C GLY A 99 -23.54 -11.86 -2.74
N THR A 100 -22.67 -12.87 -2.58
CA THR A 100 -22.67 -14.12 -3.36
C THR A 100 -22.58 -13.94 -4.88
N ALA A 101 -21.38 -14.21 -5.41
CA ALA A 101 -21.10 -14.94 -6.64
C ALA A 101 -22.00 -14.70 -7.88
N ALA A 102 -21.45 -13.98 -8.87
CA ALA A 102 -21.86 -14.13 -10.28
C ALA A 102 -20.72 -13.71 -11.23
N CYS A 103 -19.55 -14.37 -11.15
CA CYS A 103 -18.60 -14.39 -12.27
C CYS A 103 -19.00 -15.54 -13.20
N VAL A 104 -20.12 -15.39 -13.91
CA VAL A 104 -20.52 -16.31 -14.98
C VAL A 104 -20.17 -15.65 -16.30
N GLY A 105 -19.33 -16.34 -17.07
CA GLY A 105 -18.64 -15.82 -18.23
C GLY A 105 -19.55 -15.45 -19.39
N ILE A 106 -19.17 -14.36 -20.05
CA ILE A 106 -19.56 -14.05 -21.43
C ILE A 106 -18.28 -13.53 -22.10
N GLY A 107 -17.52 -14.41 -22.74
CA GLY A 107 -16.23 -14.04 -23.34
C GLY A 107 -15.67 -15.05 -24.34
N ALA A 108 -16.52 -15.86 -24.98
CA ALA A 108 -16.06 -16.94 -25.86
C ALA A 108 -16.67 -16.92 -27.29
N VAL A 109 -17.18 -15.78 -27.81
CA VAL A 109 -17.85 -15.75 -29.13
C VAL A 109 -17.45 -14.56 -30.02
N THR A 110 -16.25 -13.98 -29.87
CA THR A 110 -15.80 -12.90 -30.79
C THR A 110 -14.33 -13.01 -31.21
N GLY A 111 -13.77 -14.22 -31.21
CA GLY A 111 -12.35 -14.47 -31.51
C GLY A 111 -12.07 -15.31 -32.76
N PHE A 112 -13.04 -15.54 -33.65
CA PHE A 112 -12.89 -16.48 -34.78
C PHE A 112 -13.09 -15.91 -36.19
N VAL A 113 -13.29 -14.59 -36.36
CA VAL A 113 -13.52 -13.99 -37.69
C VAL A 113 -12.30 -13.22 -38.24
N LEU A 114 -11.26 -12.93 -37.44
CA LEU A 114 -10.05 -12.22 -37.89
C LEU A 114 -8.77 -13.09 -37.93
N GLY A 115 -8.84 -14.37 -37.57
CA GLY A 115 -7.71 -15.32 -37.63
C GLY A 115 -7.65 -16.19 -38.89
N GLY A 116 -8.71 -16.19 -39.71
CA GLY A 116 -8.86 -17.11 -40.86
C GLY A 116 -8.22 -16.65 -42.18
N MET A 117 -7.81 -15.38 -42.31
CA MET A 117 -7.33 -14.85 -43.60
C MET A 117 -5.80 -14.85 -43.77
N PHE A 118 -5.01 -15.19 -42.75
CA PHE A 118 -3.54 -15.23 -42.86
C PHE A 118 -2.97 -16.58 -43.32
N LYS A 119 -3.81 -17.58 -43.62
CA LYS A 119 -3.37 -18.93 -43.97
C LYS A 119 -3.60 -19.34 -45.43
N VAL A 120 -3.66 -18.37 -46.34
CA VAL A 120 -3.81 -18.62 -47.80
C VAL A 120 -2.75 -17.92 -48.66
N LEU A 121 -1.82 -17.15 -48.06
CA LEU A 121 -0.78 -16.40 -48.79
C LEU A 121 0.61 -17.08 -48.81
N LYS A 122 0.70 -18.37 -48.48
CA LYS A 122 1.98 -19.12 -48.54
C LYS A 122 1.93 -20.42 -49.34
N VAL A 123 0.99 -20.52 -50.27
CA VAL A 123 0.97 -21.57 -51.30
C VAL A 123 0.59 -20.87 -52.61
N VAL A 124 1.55 -20.86 -53.55
CA VAL A 124 1.53 -20.31 -54.93
C VAL A 124 2.25 -18.98 -55.10
N VAL A 125 3.38 -19.12 -55.81
CA VAL A 125 4.42 -18.17 -56.28
C VAL A 125 5.54 -17.87 -55.28
#